data_AF-A0AAV9FLS5-F1
#
_entry.id   AF-A0AAV9FLS5-F1
#
_cell.length_a   1.000
_cell.length_b   1.000
_cell.length_c   1.000
_cell.angle_alpha   90.00
_cell.angle_beta   90.00
_cell.angle_gamma   90.00
#
_symmetry.space_group_name_H-M   'P 1'
#
loop_
_entity.id
_entity.type
_entity.pdbx_description
1 polymer ?
#
loop_
_entity_poly.entity_id
_entity_poly.type
_entity_poly.pdbx_seq_one_letter_code
_entity_poly.pdbx_strand_id
1 'polypeptide(L)'
;MAEASSAMEADAKKRTPRLFIKEMVMSNFKSYAAEQRVGPFHKSFSAVVGPNGSGKSNVIDAMLFVFDKRAKQNLDSAGVSVHFQEIIELDDGMYEAVEGSDFVITRVVPFRDNSSKKNMTE
;
A
#
# COMPACT_ATOMS: atom_id res chain seq x y z
N MET A 1 -33.88 -37.35 -14.22
CA MET A 1 -33.72 -36.08 -14.97
C MET A 1 -33.70 -34.83 -14.06
N ALA A 2 -33.45 -34.95 -12.75
CA ALA A 2 -33.48 -33.81 -11.81
C ALA A 2 -32.12 -33.46 -11.18
N GLU A 3 -31.02 -34.09 -11.60
CA GLU A 3 -29.67 -33.84 -11.03
C GLU A 3 -28.80 -32.89 -11.87
N ALA A 4 -29.23 -32.52 -13.08
CA ALA A 4 -28.43 -31.65 -13.96
C ALA A 4 -28.58 -30.14 -13.65
N SER A 5 -29.51 -29.74 -12.76
CA SER A 5 -29.81 -28.32 -12.52
C SER A 5 -29.03 -27.70 -11.36
N SER A 6 -28.55 -28.45 -10.37
CA SER A 6 -27.86 -27.87 -9.20
C SER A 6 -26.38 -27.58 -9.44
N ALA A 7 -25.77 -28.20 -10.45
CA ALA A 7 -24.39 -27.98 -10.83
C ALA A 7 -24.16 -26.62 -11.54
N MET A 8 -25.21 -26.02 -12.12
CA MET A 8 -25.10 -24.75 -12.85
C MET A 8 -25.29 -23.49 -11.97
N GLU A 9 -25.74 -23.63 -10.72
CA GLU A 9 -25.93 -22.48 -9.81
C GLU A 9 -24.75 -22.22 -8.85
N ALA A 10 -23.81 -23.17 -8.71
CA ALA A 10 -22.68 -23.04 -7.78
C ALA A 10 -21.43 -22.36 -8.39
N ASP A 11 -21.39 -22.17 -9.72
CA ASP A 11 -20.16 -21.83 -10.47
C ASP A 11 -20.02 -20.34 -10.81
N ALA A 12 -21.01 -19.51 -10.48
CA ALA A 12 -20.95 -18.07 -10.69
C ALA A 12 -20.33 -17.33 -9.50
N LYS A 13 -19.23 -17.83 -8.94
CA LYS A 13 -18.37 -17.02 -8.06
C LYS A 13 -17.76 -15.94 -8.97
N LYS A 14 -18.49 -14.83 -9.12
CA LYS A 14 -18.17 -13.76 -10.06
C LYS A 14 -16.67 -13.47 -10.01
N ARG A 15 -16.03 -13.54 -11.18
CA ARG A 15 -14.66 -13.08 -11.45
C ARG A 15 -14.57 -11.57 -11.25
N THR A 16 -14.80 -11.11 -10.02
CA THR A 16 -14.75 -9.70 -9.65
C THR A 16 -13.29 -9.32 -9.43
N PRO A 17 -12.79 -8.26 -10.09
CA PRO A 17 -11.47 -7.73 -9.81
C PRO A 17 -11.33 -7.41 -8.31
N ARG A 18 -10.22 -7.84 -7.72
CA ARG A 18 -9.83 -7.54 -6.35
C ARG A 18 -8.58 -6.68 -6.37
N LEU A 19 -8.65 -5.54 -5.71
CA LEU A 19 -7.49 -4.69 -5.51
C LEU A 19 -6.49 -5.35 -4.56
N PHE A 20 -5.20 -5.34 -4.92
CA PHE A 20 -4.13 -5.76 -4.03
C PHE A 20 -2.95 -4.78 -4.09
N ILE A 21 -2.17 -4.76 -3.00
CA ILE A 21 -0.94 -3.98 -2.93
C ILE A 21 0.20 -4.82 -3.50
N LYS A 22 0.95 -4.28 -4.47
CA LYS A 22 2.13 -4.94 -5.05
C LYS A 22 3.36 -4.76 -4.17
N GLU A 23 3.63 -3.50 -3.82
CA GLU A 23 4.78 -3.08 -3.06
C GLU A 23 4.52 -1.70 -2.44
N MET A 24 5.38 -1.35 -1.49
CA MET A 24 5.45 0.00 -0.94
C MET A 24 6.88 0.52 -1.08
N VAL A 25 7.01 1.79 -1.40
CA VAL A 25 8.29 2.51 -1.43
C VAL A 25 8.22 3.65 -0.45
N MET A 26 9.18 3.75 0.46
CA MET A 26 9.24 4.82 1.44
C MET A 26 10.63 5.47 1.44
N SER A 27 10.66 6.79 1.58
CA SER A 27 11.88 7.59 1.63
C SER A 27 11.90 8.43 2.89
N ASN A 28 12.97 8.27 3.68
CA ASN A 28 13.20 9.03 4.93
C ASN A 28 12.01 8.98 5.91
N PHE A 29 11.37 7.83 6.03
CA PHE A 29 10.17 7.66 6.85
C PHE A 29 10.50 7.02 8.22
N LYS A 30 10.49 7.82 9.29
CA LYS A 30 10.83 7.38 10.65
C LYS A 30 12.20 6.68 10.70
N SER A 31 12.24 5.40 11.10
CA SER A 31 13.49 4.62 11.16
C SER A 31 13.97 4.14 9.79
N TYR A 32 13.19 4.33 8.72
CA TYR A 32 13.58 3.97 7.36
C TYR A 32 14.31 5.14 6.70
N ALA A 33 15.64 5.13 6.80
CA ALA A 33 16.49 6.09 6.14
C ALA A 33 16.64 5.76 4.65
N ALA A 34 16.80 6.78 3.81
CA ALA A 34 16.87 6.66 2.36
C ALA A 34 15.63 5.93 1.80
N GLU A 35 15.73 5.45 0.56
CA GLU A 35 14.68 4.68 -0.07
C GLU A 35 14.68 3.24 0.46
N GLN A 36 13.53 2.79 0.94
CA GLN A 36 13.29 1.41 1.37
C GLN A 36 12.08 0.88 0.62
N ARG A 37 12.20 -0.35 0.10
CA ARG A 37 11.12 -1.06 -0.60
C ARG A 37 10.63 -2.21 0.26
N VAL A 38 9.30 -2.27 0.44
CA VAL A 38 8.62 -3.36 1.16
C VAL A 38 7.75 -4.11 0.16
N GLY A 39 8.08 -5.37 -0.07
CA GLY A 39 7.43 -6.22 -1.06
C GLY A 39 8.43 -7.13 -1.78
N PRO A 40 7.98 -7.88 -2.80
CA PRO A 40 6.60 -7.92 -3.29
C PRO A 40 5.64 -8.56 -2.28
N PHE A 41 4.45 -7.98 -2.13
CA PHE A 41 3.42 -8.57 -1.28
C PHE A 41 2.74 -9.75 -1.98
N HIS A 42 2.38 -10.75 -1.18
CA HIS A 42 1.56 -11.85 -1.63
C HIS A 42 0.10 -11.40 -1.77
N LYS A 43 -0.60 -11.95 -2.76
CA LYS A 43 -1.94 -11.51 -3.19
C LYS A 43 -3.01 -11.85 -2.15
N SER A 44 -2.73 -12.83 -1.28
CA SER A 44 -3.67 -13.28 -0.25
C SER A 44 -3.27 -12.84 1.15
N PHE A 45 -2.01 -13.04 1.54
CA PHE A 45 -1.55 -12.79 2.90
C PHE A 45 -0.04 -12.57 2.96
N SER A 46 0.39 -11.50 3.61
CA SER A 46 1.80 -11.21 3.87
C SER A 46 2.00 -10.93 5.36
N ALA A 47 3.09 -11.41 5.94
CA ALA A 47 3.44 -11.17 7.34
C ALA A 47 4.70 -10.30 7.44
N VAL A 48 4.68 -9.33 8.35
CA VAL A 48 5.85 -8.49 8.66
C VAL A 48 6.49 -9.00 9.95
N VAL A 49 7.68 -9.58 9.84
CA VAL A 49 8.42 -10.22 10.94
C VAL A 49 9.84 -9.68 11.06
N GLY A 50 10.48 -9.85 12.22
CA GLY A 50 11.84 -9.35 12.48
C GLY A 50 12.10 -9.00 13.95
N PRO A 51 13.34 -8.67 14.32
CA PRO A 51 13.75 -8.36 15.70
C PRO A 51 13.04 -7.16 16.32
N ASN A 52 13.03 -7.05 17.65
CA ASN A 52 12.50 -5.87 18.34
C ASN A 52 13.29 -4.61 17.93
N GLY A 53 12.58 -3.51 17.71
CA GLY A 53 13.19 -2.25 17.25
C GLY A 53 13.51 -2.18 15.75
N SER A 54 13.29 -3.24 14.96
CA SER A 54 13.63 -3.25 13.53
C SER A 54 12.70 -2.41 12.62
N GLY A 55 11.79 -1.62 13.18
CA GLY A 55 10.88 -0.76 12.39
C GLY A 55 9.63 -1.44 11.84
N LYS A 56 9.27 -2.66 12.26
CA LYS A 56 8.05 -3.36 11.78
C LYS A 56 6.77 -2.54 11.89
N SER A 57 6.55 -1.90 13.05
CA SER A 57 5.39 -1.01 13.27
C SER A 57 5.39 0.19 12.32
N ASN A 58 6.56 0.64 11.88
CA ASN A 58 6.68 1.76 10.94
C ASN A 58 6.14 1.40 9.56
N VAL A 59 6.02 0.11 9.19
CA VAL A 59 5.33 -0.30 7.94
C VAL A 59 3.83 0.04 8.03
N ILE A 60 3.20 -0.26 9.18
CA ILE A 60 1.80 0.08 9.43
C ILE A 60 1.64 1.60 9.52
N ASP A 61 2.57 2.29 10.19
CA ASP A 61 2.55 3.74 10.25
C ASP A 61 2.70 4.40 8.87
N ALA A 62 3.45 3.79 7.95
CA ALA A 62 3.59 4.27 6.57
C ALA A 62 2.27 4.12 5.79
N MET A 63 1.55 3.01 5.97
CA MET A 63 0.21 2.84 5.43
C MET A 63 -0.76 3.89 5.96
N LEU A 64 -0.77 4.10 7.29
CA LEU A 64 -1.60 5.14 7.91
C LEU A 64 -1.21 6.53 7.41
N PHE A 65 0.07 6.80 7.23
CA PHE A 65 0.55 8.06 6.68
C PHE A 65 -0.01 8.32 5.28
N VAL A 66 -0.08 7.31 4.40
CA VAL A 66 -0.63 7.48 3.05
C VAL A 66 -2.14 7.72 3.06
N PHE A 67 -2.91 6.96 3.85
CA PHE A 67 -4.38 6.98 3.77
C PHE A 67 -5.07 7.91 4.78
N ASP A 68 -4.49 8.16 5.96
CA ASP A 68 -5.11 9.00 6.99
C ASP A 68 -4.70 10.47 6.84
N LYS A 69 -5.68 11.33 6.53
CA LYS A 69 -5.50 12.78 6.45
C LYS A 69 -4.86 13.38 7.71
N ARG A 70 -5.09 12.79 8.88
CA ARG A 70 -4.65 13.30 10.20
C ARG A 70 -3.34 12.71 10.72
N ALA A 71 -2.70 11.80 9.99
CA ALA A 71 -1.45 11.19 10.44
C ALA A 71 -0.43 12.28 10.86
N LYS A 72 0.11 12.21 12.08
CA LYS A 72 1.02 13.24 12.62
C LYS A 72 2.27 13.36 11.78
N GLN A 73 2.44 14.52 11.15
CA GLN A 73 3.54 14.84 10.22
C GLN A 73 4.76 15.42 10.98
N ASN A 74 5.20 14.79 12.07
CA ASN A 74 6.43 15.19 12.77
C ASN A 74 7.65 14.62 12.04
N LEU A 75 7.74 14.90 10.74
CA LEU A 75 8.80 14.47 9.84
C LEU A 75 9.36 15.72 9.18
N ASP A 76 10.69 15.82 9.08
CA ASP A 76 11.35 16.96 8.44
C ASP A 76 11.16 16.89 6.93
N SER A 77 11.33 15.71 6.36
CA SER A 77 10.94 15.35 5.00
C SER A 77 10.67 13.85 4.94
N ALA A 78 9.64 13.41 4.22
CA ALA A 78 9.34 12.00 4.03
C ALA A 78 8.46 11.77 2.80
N GLY A 79 8.64 10.64 2.12
CA GLY A 79 7.76 10.20 1.05
C GLY A 79 7.33 8.75 1.27
N VAL A 80 6.05 8.44 1.03
CA VAL A 80 5.56 7.06 1.01
C VAL A 80 4.65 6.87 -0.20
N SER A 81 4.91 5.82 -0.96
CA SER A 81 4.17 5.41 -2.15
C SER A 81 3.69 3.96 -1.97
N VAL A 82 2.41 3.72 -2.28
CA VAL A 82 1.79 2.38 -2.25
C VAL A 82 1.35 2.06 -3.67
N HIS A 83 1.89 0.95 -4.21
CA HIS A 83 1.61 0.49 -5.56
C HIS A 83 0.48 -0.52 -5.52
N PHE A 84 -0.58 -0.25 -6.29
CA PHE A 84 -1.76 -1.08 -6.38
C PHE A 84 -1.91 -1.68 -7.77
N GLN A 85 -2.66 -2.78 -7.85
CA GLN A 85 -3.13 -3.37 -9.09
C GLN A 85 -4.37 -4.22 -8.79
N GLU A 86 -5.23 -4.40 -9.78
CA GLU A 86 -6.36 -5.33 -9.69
C GLU A 86 -5.97 -6.71 -10.20
N ILE A 87 -6.50 -7.75 -9.53
CA ILE A 87 -6.36 -9.15 -9.95
C ILE A 87 -7.71 -9.85 -9.99
N ILE A 88 -7.82 -10.86 -10.84
CA ILE A 88 -8.95 -11.78 -10.89
C ILE A 88 -8.45 -13.13 -10.35
N GLU A 89 -9.17 -13.69 -9.37
CA GLU A 89 -8.88 -15.02 -8.83
C GLU A 89 -9.42 -16.09 -9.79
N LEU A 90 -8.60 -17.09 -10.07
CA LEU A 90 -8.94 -18.26 -10.87
C LEU A 90 -9.27 -19.46 -9.97
N ASP A 91 -9.99 -20.43 -10.52
CA ASP A 91 -10.53 -21.57 -9.76
C ASP A 91 -9.45 -22.56 -9.27
N ASP A 92 -8.25 -22.51 -9.84
CA ASP A 92 -7.06 -23.30 -9.48
C ASP A 92 -6.18 -22.61 -8.42
N GLY A 93 -6.63 -21.49 -7.87
CA GLY A 93 -5.85 -20.68 -6.91
C GLY A 93 -4.80 -19.79 -7.58
N MET A 94 -4.76 -19.76 -8.92
CA MET A 94 -3.96 -18.78 -9.67
C MET A 94 -4.68 -17.44 -9.73
N TYR A 95 -3.97 -16.45 -10.27
CA TYR A 95 -4.52 -15.12 -10.48
C TYR A 95 -4.07 -14.57 -11.83
N GLU A 96 -4.92 -13.73 -12.41
CA GLU A 96 -4.58 -12.91 -13.56
C GLU A 96 -4.57 -11.44 -13.15
N ALA A 97 -3.53 -10.71 -13.56
CA ALA A 97 -3.49 -9.26 -13.35
C ALA A 97 -4.35 -8.57 -14.41
N VAL A 98 -5.17 -7.62 -13.98
CA VAL A 98 -5.94 -6.78 -14.91
C VAL A 98 -4.98 -5.77 -15.53
N GLU A 99 -4.82 -5.83 -16.85
CA GLU A 99 -3.93 -4.93 -17.59
C GLU A 99 -4.39 -3.47 -17.48
N GLY A 100 -3.45 -2.54 -17.29
CA GLY A 100 -3.73 -1.11 -17.13
C GLY A 100 -4.42 -0.72 -15.81
N SER A 101 -4.61 -1.66 -14.88
CA SER A 101 -5.17 -1.37 -13.54
C SER A 101 -4.14 -0.93 -12.51
N ASP A 102 -2.86 -0.80 -12.90
CA ASP A 102 -1.82 -0.35 -11.99
C ASP A 102 -1.94 1.15 -11.72
N PHE A 103 -1.85 1.50 -10.44
CA PHE A 103 -1.79 2.89 -10.01
C PHE A 103 -1.02 3.02 -8.71
N VAL A 104 -0.57 4.24 -8.41
CA VAL A 104 0.25 4.53 -7.24
C VAL A 104 -0.38 5.66 -6.46
N ILE A 105 -0.55 5.46 -5.16
CA ILE A 105 -0.92 6.53 -4.23
C ILE A 105 0.34 6.95 -3.49
N THR A 106 0.69 8.23 -3.60
CA THR A 106 1.88 8.80 -2.97
C THR A 106 1.51 9.96 -2.06
N ARG A 107 2.10 10.00 -0.86
CA ARG A 107 2.09 11.16 0.03
C ARG A 107 3.51 11.59 0.34
N VAL A 108 3.75 12.90 0.29
CA VAL A 108 5.06 13.51 0.57
C VAL A 108 4.91 14.64 1.57
N VAL A 109 5.79 14.68 2.55
CA VAL A 109 6.09 15.86 3.38
C VAL A 109 7.35 16.49 2.80
N PRO A 110 7.25 17.67 2.19
CA PRO A 110 8.43 18.40 1.74
C PRO A 110 9.23 18.90 2.95
N PHE A 111 10.50 19.21 2.73
CA PHE A 111 11.38 19.74 3.76
C PHE A 111 10.75 20.95 4.47
N ARG A 112 10.63 20.89 5.81
CA ARG A 112 10.24 22.05 6.62
C ARG A 112 11.41 23.01 6.73
N ASP A 113 11.41 24.02 5.86
CA ASP A 113 12.36 25.12 6.00
C ASP A 113 11.92 26.02 7.16
N ASN A 114 12.63 25.95 8.30
CA ASN A 114 12.37 26.79 9.48
C ASN A 114 13.05 28.17 9.36
N SER A 115 13.31 28.65 8.14
CA SER A 115 13.77 30.03 7.95
C SER A 115 12.65 30.98 8.42
N SER A 116 12.82 31.54 9.61
CA SER A 116 11.95 32.58 10.15
C SER A 116 11.86 33.72 9.14
N LYS A 117 10.72 33.88 8.46
CA LYS A 117 10.39 35.08 7.69
C LYS A 117 10.25 36.24 8.67
N LYS A 118 11.35 36.94 8.96
CA LYS A 118 11.30 38.25 9.61
C LYS A 118 10.82 39.25 8.58
N ASN A 119 9.52 39.50 8.56
CA ASN A 119 8.98 40.68 7.89
C ASN A 119 9.31 41.88 8.78
N MET A 120 10.39 42.59 8.45
CA MET A 120 10.70 43.89 9.03
C MET A 120 10.07 44.93 8.10
N THR A 121 8.96 45.51 8.53
CA THR A 121 8.32 46.65 7.86
C THR A 121 8.93 47.92 8.45
N GLU A 122 9.56 48.75 7.62
CA GLU A 122 9.72 50.19 7.87
C GLU A 122 8.49 50.94 7.35
#